data_AF-G1SWC6-F1
#
_entry.id   AF-G1SWC6-F1
#
_cell.length_a   1.000
_cell.length_b   1.000
_cell.length_c   1.000
_cell.angle_alpha   90.00
_cell.angle_beta   90.00
_cell.angle_gamma   90.00
#
_symmetry.space_group_name_H-M   'P 1'
#
loop_
_entity.id
_entity.type
_entity.pdbx_description
1 polymer ?
#
loop_
_entity_poly.entity_id
_entity_poly.type
_entity_poly.pdbx_seq_one_letter_code
_entity_poly.pdbx_strand_id
1 'polypeptide(L)'
;MAGSGSLVLRPWIRELILGSELLSSPRAGQLLKVLQDAEAPGPSRAPNVSDVETTLLVSDGTHSVRCLVTREALDTSDWEEKEFGFRGAEGRLLLLRNCRVCIQVSEGGTPAEFYLQVNRFSLLPTEQPRVWVMDW
;
A
#
# COMPACT_ATOMS: atom_id res chain seq x y z
N MET A 1 25.95 -1.90 -24.61
CA MET A 1 25.16 -2.72 -23.65
C MET A 1 24.96 -1.89 -22.40
N ALA A 2 23.78 -1.30 -22.22
CA ALA A 2 23.43 -0.72 -20.92
C ALA A 2 23.27 -1.90 -19.97
N GLY A 3 24.10 -2.00 -18.94
CA GLY A 3 23.89 -2.99 -17.89
C GLY A 3 22.47 -2.80 -17.37
N SER A 4 21.67 -3.87 -17.40
CA SER A 4 20.34 -3.90 -16.80
C SER A 4 20.50 -3.71 -15.30
N GLY A 5 20.57 -2.46 -14.86
CA GLY A 5 20.60 -2.12 -13.45
C GLY A 5 19.22 -2.46 -12.89
N SER A 6 19.14 -3.52 -12.08
CA SER A 6 17.92 -3.79 -11.31
C SER A 6 17.69 -2.63 -10.34
N LEU A 7 16.52 -2.01 -10.41
CA LEU A 7 16.09 -1.02 -9.42
C LEU A 7 15.83 -1.73 -8.09
N VAL A 8 16.79 -1.64 -7.17
CA VAL A 8 16.67 -2.23 -5.84
C VAL A 8 15.96 -1.26 -4.91
N LEU A 9 14.84 -1.69 -4.32
CA LEU A 9 14.18 -0.97 -3.24
C LEU A 9 15.10 -0.96 -2.01
N ARG A 10 15.26 0.20 -1.38
CA ARG A 10 15.91 0.29 -0.07
C ARG A 10 14.91 -0.16 0.99
N PRO A 11 15.23 -1.16 1.83
CA PRO A 11 14.35 -1.58 2.90
C PRO A 11 14.09 -0.44 3.89
N TRP A 12 12.88 -0.35 4.44
CA TRP A 12 12.44 0.73 5.33
C TRP A 12 11.35 0.33 6.33
N ILE A 13 10.61 -0.77 6.12
CA ILE A 13 9.44 -1.13 6.93
C ILE A 13 9.83 -1.35 8.39
N ARG A 14 10.84 -2.19 8.63
CA ARG A 14 11.33 -2.48 9.99
C ARG A 14 11.80 -1.22 10.71
N GLU A 15 12.58 -0.37 10.03
CA GLU A 15 13.11 0.86 10.62
C GLU A 15 11.99 1.86 10.93
N LEU A 16 10.96 1.92 10.09
CA LEU A 16 9.81 2.78 10.34
C LEU A 16 8.99 2.31 11.53
N ILE A 17 8.71 1.01 11.65
CA ILE A 17 7.92 0.46 12.77
C ILE A 17 8.64 0.61 14.10
N LEU A 18 9.96 0.40 14.11
CA LEU A 18 10.79 0.51 15.32
C LEU A 18 11.21 1.95 15.64
N GLY A 19 11.13 2.86 14.67
CA GLY A 19 11.55 4.25 14.79
C GLY A 19 10.55 5.09 15.58
N SER A 20 11.05 6.12 16.27
CA SER A 20 10.22 7.09 17.00
C SER A 20 9.80 8.30 16.17
N GLU A 21 10.32 8.43 14.95
CA GLU A 21 10.11 9.59 14.08
C GLU A 21 9.03 9.35 13.03
N LEU A 22 8.24 10.40 12.74
CA LEU A 22 7.27 10.39 11.64
C LEU A 22 8.00 10.31 10.29
N LEU A 23 7.31 9.82 9.26
CA LEU A 23 7.85 9.80 7.90
C LEU A 23 8.17 11.22 7.41
N SER A 24 9.45 11.53 7.33
CA SER A 24 9.98 12.79 6.80
C SER A 24 10.12 12.80 5.28
N SER A 25 10.04 11.62 4.64
CA SER A 25 10.22 11.45 3.19
C SER A 25 9.39 10.29 2.65
N PRO A 26 8.98 10.32 1.37
CA PRO A 26 8.24 9.23 0.74
C PRO A 26 8.95 7.88 0.80
N ARG A 27 8.17 6.80 0.78
CA ARG A 27 8.67 5.42 0.82
C ARG A 27 8.19 4.64 -0.39
N ALA A 28 9.12 4.04 -1.13
CA ALA A 28 8.80 3.18 -2.26
C ALA A 28 8.65 1.74 -1.77
N GLY A 29 7.58 1.07 -2.17
CA GLY A 29 7.36 -0.35 -1.95
C GLY A 29 6.74 -1.00 -3.17
N GLN A 30 6.74 -2.32 -3.24
CA GLN A 30 6.08 -3.11 -4.26
C GLN A 30 4.72 -3.58 -3.75
N LEU A 31 3.67 -3.43 -4.55
CA LEU A 31 2.36 -4.03 -4.25
C LEU A 31 2.44 -5.55 -4.46
N LEU A 32 2.41 -6.35 -3.40
CA LEU A 32 2.44 -7.80 -3.49
C LEU A 32 1.07 -8.40 -3.78
N LYS A 33 0.06 -7.94 -3.03
CA LYS A 33 -1.32 -8.43 -3.07
C LYS A 33 -2.30 -7.32 -2.71
N VAL A 34 -3.49 -7.39 -3.29
CA VAL A 34 -4.66 -6.62 -2.88
C VAL A 34 -5.49 -7.51 -1.96
N LEU A 35 -5.55 -7.18 -0.67
CA LEU A 35 -6.29 -7.95 0.33
C LEU A 35 -7.78 -7.57 0.30
N GLN A 36 -8.06 -6.28 0.13
CA GLN A 36 -9.39 -5.72 -0.06
C GLN A 36 -9.26 -4.51 -0.99
N ASP A 37 -10.11 -4.42 -2.01
CA ASP A 37 -10.09 -3.30 -2.95
C ASP A 37 -11.37 -2.48 -2.83
N ALA A 38 -11.26 -1.17 -3.01
CA ALA A 38 -12.41 -0.29 -3.09
C ALA A 38 -13.07 -0.45 -4.46
N GLU A 39 -14.39 -0.62 -4.46
CA GLU A 39 -15.14 -0.60 -5.71
C GLU A 39 -15.26 0.84 -6.24
N ALA A 40 -15.21 0.97 -7.57
CA ALA A 40 -15.49 2.24 -8.22
C ALA A 40 -16.91 2.69 -7.84
N PRO A 41 -17.13 3.97 -7.52
CA PRO A 41 -18.45 4.46 -7.17
C PRO A 41 -19.42 4.21 -8.34
N GLY A 42 -20.38 3.31 -8.12
CA GLY A 42 -21.43 2.99 -9.09
C GLY A 42 -22.46 4.12 -9.24
N PRO A 43 -23.35 4.05 -10.25
CA PRO A 43 -24.31 5.12 -10.54
C PRO A 43 -25.42 5.30 -9.47
N SER A 44 -25.55 4.42 -8.48
CA SER A 44 -26.58 4.55 -7.45
C SER A 44 -26.11 5.43 -6.28
N ARG A 45 -26.74 6.60 -6.13
CA ARG A 45 -26.70 7.50 -4.95
C ARG A 45 -27.38 6.91 -3.68
N ALA A 46 -27.29 5.60 -3.47
CA ALA A 46 -27.56 5.08 -2.13
C ALA A 46 -26.35 5.45 -1.26
N PRO A 47 -26.52 5.88 -0.01
CA PRO A 47 -25.40 5.99 0.91
C PRO A 47 -24.91 4.56 1.16
N ASN A 48 -23.99 4.09 0.31
CA ASN A 48 -23.39 2.79 0.49
C ASN A 48 -22.55 2.90 1.75
N VAL A 49 -23.01 2.20 2.79
CA VAL A 49 -22.42 2.09 4.15
C VAL A 49 -21.04 1.40 4.12
N SER A 50 -20.45 1.23 2.95
CA SER A 50 -19.13 0.65 2.77
C SER A 50 -18.10 1.79 2.67
N ASP A 51 -17.75 2.37 3.82
CA ASP A 51 -16.41 2.94 4.05
C ASP A 51 -15.38 1.80 3.98
N VAL A 52 -15.37 1.04 2.88
CA VAL A 52 -14.48 -0.09 2.68
C VAL A 52 -13.13 0.49 2.31
N GLU A 53 -12.26 0.52 3.31
CA GLU A 53 -10.88 0.92 3.16
C GLU A 53 -10.14 -0.13 2.31
N THR A 54 -9.44 0.33 1.28
CA THR A 54 -8.60 -0.56 0.46
C THR A 54 -7.45 -1.05 1.31
N THR A 55 -7.31 -2.36 1.42
CA THR A 55 -6.23 -3.01 2.15
C THR A 55 -5.27 -3.68 1.18
N LEU A 56 -4.00 -3.30 1.23
CA LEU A 56 -2.93 -3.77 0.37
C LEU A 56 -1.85 -4.48 1.21
N LEU A 57 -1.13 -5.39 0.60
CA LEU A 57 0.12 -5.93 1.14
C LEU A 57 1.29 -5.35 0.35
N VAL A 58 2.15 -4.57 1.01
CA VAL A 58 3.25 -3.84 0.38
C VAL A 58 4.58 -4.36 0.89
N SER A 59 5.55 -4.56 0.00
CA SER A 59 6.90 -5.01 0.33
C SER A 59 7.93 -3.91 0.09
N ASP A 60 8.94 -3.81 0.95
CA ASP A 60 10.13 -2.98 0.72
C ASP A 60 11.30 -3.76 0.10
N GLY A 61 11.06 -5.02 -0.29
CA GLY A 61 12.06 -5.97 -0.79
C GLY A 61 12.65 -6.88 0.30
N THR A 62 12.44 -6.60 1.58
CA THR A 62 12.91 -7.42 2.72
C THR A 62 11.80 -7.85 3.67
N HIS A 63 10.81 -6.99 3.87
CA HIS A 63 9.63 -7.25 4.69
C HIS A 63 8.36 -6.89 3.93
N SER A 64 7.24 -7.49 4.31
CA SER A 64 5.90 -7.09 3.87
C SER A 64 5.15 -6.42 5.03
N VAL A 65 4.27 -5.47 4.73
CA VAL A 65 3.41 -4.81 5.73
C VAL A 65 2.03 -4.56 5.14
N ARG A 66 1.00 -4.68 5.97
CA ARG A 66 -0.36 -4.32 5.58
C ARG A 66 -0.50 -2.80 5.50
N CYS A 67 -1.04 -2.33 4.39
CA CYS A 67 -1.29 -0.92 4.11
C CYS A 67 -2.79 -0.69 3.93
N LEU A 68 -3.37 0.15 4.76
CA LEU A 68 -4.75 0.60 4.71
C LEU A 68 -4.80 1.95 3.98
N VAL A 69 -5.28 1.96 2.75
CA VAL A 69 -5.42 3.17 1.93
C VAL A 69 -6.75 3.83 2.26
N THR A 70 -6.67 5.03 2.82
CA THR A 70 -7.85 5.81 3.21
C THR A 70 -8.67 6.22 1.99
N ARG A 71 -9.98 6.41 2.20
CA ARG A 71 -10.87 6.90 1.14
C ARG A 71 -10.40 8.25 0.56
N GLU A 72 -9.94 9.16 1.42
CA GLU A 72 -9.35 10.44 1.01
C GLU A 72 -8.16 10.25 0.06
N ALA A 73 -7.28 9.28 0.34
CA ALA A 73 -6.15 8.98 -0.54
C ALA A 73 -6.61 8.48 -1.91
N LEU A 74 -7.67 7.65 -1.96
CA LEU A 74 -8.22 7.13 -3.23
C LEU A 74 -8.87 8.25 -4.05
N ASP A 75 -9.66 9.11 -3.41
CA ASP A 75 -10.42 10.17 -4.08
C ASP A 75 -9.52 11.32 -4.57
N THR A 76 -8.37 11.54 -3.93
CA THR A 76 -7.37 12.56 -4.34
C THR A 76 -6.31 12.03 -5.29
N SER A 77 -6.35 10.74 -5.63
CA SER A 77 -5.39 10.13 -6.54
C SER A 77 -5.80 10.32 -7.99
N ASP A 78 -4.85 10.71 -8.84
CA ASP A 78 -5.01 10.76 -10.28
C ASP A 78 -4.91 9.33 -10.84
N TRP A 79 -6.07 8.68 -10.98
CA TRP A 79 -6.18 7.38 -11.65
C TRP A 79 -6.12 7.56 -13.16
N GLU A 80 -5.39 6.70 -13.86
CA GLU A 80 -5.54 6.57 -15.31
C GLU A 80 -6.99 6.14 -15.60
N GLU A 81 -7.66 6.79 -16.56
CA GLU A 81 -9.12 6.80 -16.78
C GLU A 81 -9.82 5.42 -16.88
N LYS A 82 -9.06 4.31 -16.90
CA LYS A 82 -9.56 2.94 -17.07
C LYS A 82 -9.31 1.99 -15.88
N GLU A 83 -8.55 2.40 -14.87
CA GLU A 83 -8.12 1.50 -13.78
C GLU A 83 -8.32 2.15 -12.41
N PHE A 84 -9.58 2.32 -11.98
CA PHE A 84 -9.85 2.62 -10.58
C PHE A 84 -9.67 1.36 -9.73
N GLY A 85 -8.88 1.48 -8.66
CA GLY A 85 -8.56 0.37 -7.76
C GLY A 85 -7.17 -0.22 -8.00
N PHE A 86 -6.82 -1.22 -7.20
CA PHE A 86 -5.47 -1.82 -7.22
C PHE A 86 -5.43 -3.23 -7.81
N ARG A 87 -6.59 -3.87 -8.05
CA ARG A 87 -6.64 -5.18 -8.72
C ARG A 87 -6.01 -5.10 -10.11
N GLY A 88 -5.01 -5.95 -10.37
CA GLY A 88 -4.23 -5.94 -11.61
C GLY A 88 -2.97 -5.07 -11.55
N ALA A 89 -2.77 -4.31 -10.47
CA ALA A 89 -1.55 -3.54 -10.24
C ALA A 89 -0.50 -4.32 -9.42
N GLU A 90 -0.73 -5.58 -9.07
CA GLU A 90 0.24 -6.40 -8.33
C GLU A 90 1.56 -6.51 -9.08
N GLY A 91 2.68 -6.30 -8.37
CA GLY A 91 4.01 -6.22 -8.94
C GLY A 91 4.47 -4.80 -9.26
N ARG A 92 3.55 -3.83 -9.36
CA ARG A 92 3.89 -2.40 -9.54
C ARG A 92 4.46 -1.77 -8.28
N LEU A 93 5.28 -0.75 -8.49
CA LEU A 93 5.81 0.07 -7.41
C LEU A 93 4.77 1.11 -6.95
N LEU A 94 4.60 1.20 -5.64
CA LEU A 94 3.77 2.15 -4.92
C LEU A 94 4.66 3.10 -4.13
N LEU A 95 4.51 4.40 -4.38
CA LEU A 95 5.18 5.45 -3.63
C LEU A 95 4.25 5.99 -2.54
N LEU A 96 4.49 5.59 -1.30
CA LEU A 96 3.77 6.07 -0.11
C LEU A 96 4.30 7.47 0.25
N ARG A 97 3.53 8.51 -0.08
CA ARG A 97 3.93 9.91 0.14
C ARG A 97 3.58 10.40 1.54
N ASN A 98 2.49 9.88 2.10
CA ASN A 98 2.06 10.16 3.46
C ASN A 98 1.43 8.90 4.04
N CYS A 99 2.12 8.28 5.01
CA CYS A 99 1.55 7.21 5.81
C CYS A 99 1.99 7.31 7.28
N ARG A 100 1.27 6.61 8.14
CA ARG A 100 1.54 6.51 9.58
C ARG A 100 1.51 5.05 10.01
N VAL A 101 2.34 4.71 10.99
CA VAL A 101 2.28 3.40 11.65
C VAL A 101 1.11 3.41 12.63
N CYS A 102 0.29 2.37 12.55
CA CYS A 102 -0.83 2.12 13.43
C CYS A 102 -0.71 0.71 14.01
N ILE A 103 -1.42 0.48 15.12
CA ILE A 103 -1.48 -0.84 15.77
C ILE A 103 -2.93 -1.29 15.70
N GLN A 104 -3.16 -2.44 15.08
CA GLN A 104 -4.43 -3.13 15.21
C GLN A 104 -4.37 -3.98 16.47
N VAL A 105 -5.21 -3.64 17.45
CA VAL A 105 -5.33 -4.42 18.69
C VAL A 105 -6.04 -5.74 18.36
N SER A 106 -5.65 -6.82 19.04
CA SER A 106 -6.23 -8.15 18.82
C SER A 106 -7.75 -8.12 18.96
N GLU A 107 -8.46 -8.53 17.91
CA GLU A 107 -9.92 -8.62 17.90
C GLU A 107 -10.34 -9.95 17.24
N GLY A 108 -11.31 -10.66 17.84
CA GLY A 108 -11.88 -11.87 17.23
C GLY A 108 -10.89 -13.03 16.97
N GLY A 109 -9.79 -13.12 17.72
CA GLY A 109 -8.77 -14.17 17.56
C GLY A 109 -7.64 -13.84 16.57
N THR A 110 -7.65 -12.64 15.99
CA THR A 110 -6.49 -12.10 15.26
C THR A 110 -5.45 -11.56 16.25
N PRO A 111 -4.16 -11.88 16.06
CA PRO A 111 -3.11 -11.29 16.90
C PRO A 111 -3.01 -9.79 16.65
N ALA A 112 -2.48 -9.05 17.63
CA ALA A 112 -2.17 -7.65 17.42
C ALA A 112 -1.04 -7.52 16.40
N GLU A 113 -1.18 -6.58 15.47
CA GLU A 113 -0.23 -6.37 14.38
C GLU A 113 -0.03 -4.89 14.07
N PHE A 114 1.15 -4.55 13.56
CA PHE A 114 1.42 -3.23 13.02
C PHE A 114 0.90 -3.15 11.59
N TYR A 115 0.35 -2.01 11.22
CA TYR A 115 -0.02 -1.72 9.84
C TYR A 115 0.25 -0.25 9.51
N LEU A 116 0.24 0.08 8.23
CA LEU A 116 0.40 1.44 7.77
C LEU A 116 -0.93 1.99 7.29
N GLN A 117 -1.36 3.13 7.82
CA GLN A 117 -2.43 3.90 7.20
C GLN A 117 -1.84 4.87 6.18
N VAL A 118 -2.31 4.79 4.94
CA VAL A 118 -1.83 5.57 3.80
C VAL A 118 -2.85 6.66 3.46
N ASN A 119 -2.41 7.91 3.61
CA ASN A 119 -3.22 9.10 3.35
C ASN A 119 -2.89 9.73 1.99
N ARG A 120 -1.71 9.47 1.42
CA ARG A 120 -1.35 9.84 0.05
C ARG A 120 -0.37 8.85 -0.56
N PHE A 121 -0.59 8.49 -1.82
CA PHE A 121 0.30 7.61 -2.57
C PHE A 121 0.44 8.05 -4.03
N SER A 122 1.31 7.36 -4.77
CA SER A 122 1.31 7.37 -6.22
C SER A 122 1.67 5.99 -6.74
N LEU A 123 0.95 5.50 -7.74
CA LEU A 123 1.26 4.25 -8.40
C LEU A 123 2.23 4.51 -9.56
N LEU A 124 3.42 3.92 -9.50
CA LEU A 124 4.45 4.12 -10.52
C LEU A 124 4.22 3.15 -11.70
N PRO A 125 4.63 3.50 -12.93
CA PRO A 125 4.48 2.63 -14.09
C PRO A 125 5.42 1.42 -14.07
N THR A 126 6.43 1.43 -13.19
CA THR A 126 7.41 0.35 -13.07
C THR A 126 6.78 -0.89 -12.43
N GLU A 127 6.80 -2.00 -13.17
CA GLU A 127 6.45 -3.33 -12.68
C GLU A 127 7.71 -4.15 -12.43
N GLN A 128 7.72 -4.92 -11.33
CA GLN A 128 8.81 -5.81 -10.96
C GLN A 128 8.27 -7.21 -10.65
N PRO A 129 9.07 -8.28 -10.85
CA PRO A 129 8.72 -9.61 -10.38
C PRO A 129 8.43 -9.59 -8.87
N ARG A 130 7.36 -10.27 -8.46
CA ARG A 130 7.03 -10.42 -7.04
C ARG A 130 7.96 -11.46 -6.41
N VAL A 131 8.74 -11.03 -5.41
CA VAL A 131 9.59 -11.92 -4.62
C VAL A 131 8.83 -12.33 -3.36
N TRP A 132 9.04 -13.56 -2.88
CA TRP A 132 8.51 -13.99 -1.58
C TRP A 132 9.31 -13.32 -0.46
N VAL A 133 8.61 -12.69 0.48
CA VAL A 133 9.21 -11.86 1.53
C VAL A 133 8.64 -12.26 2.89
N MET A 134 9.38 -12.02 3.98
CA MET A 134 8.93 -12.30 5.35
C MET A 134 7.86 -11.28 5.78
N ASP A 135 6.80 -11.76 6.42
CA ASP A 135 5.69 -10.93 6.91
C ASP A 135 6.05 -10.26 8.26
N TRP A 136 5.68 -8.98 8.44
CA TRP A 136 5.88 -8.18 9.66
C TRP A 136 4.58 -7.68 10.26
#